data_AF-A0A2G9LM58-F1
#
_entry.id   AF-A0A2G9LM58-F1
#
_cell.length_a   1.000
_cell.length_b   1.000
_cell.length_c   1.000
_cell.angle_alpha   90.00
_cell.angle_beta   90.00
_cell.angle_gamma   90.00
#
_symmetry.space_group_name_H-M   'P 1'
#
loop_
_entity.id
_entity.type
_entity.pdbx_description
1 polymer ?
#
loop_
_entity_poly.entity_id
_entity_poly.type
_entity_poly.pdbx_seq_one_letter_code
_entity_poly.pdbx_strand_id
1 'polypeptide(L)'
;MGELTELERVEIESKREIIDSVPKVIVYGGISVMVWIFTMFVYVPLGGSLMLTPGLSVSNFIMIIGFVALLFFTFKILKEIKDISNAIGGIIAVKSGTSGASKEEVEHMQTAVRGVVYAIVGTILFVYLTSVLTGLSIGGYTYLGQTIVGIGMVVMFIWIIFLLYRSGMAVSKELEKAAHEKAAKMLEESAKK
;
A
#
# COMPACT_ATOMS: atom_id res chain seq x y z
N MET A 1 -0.50 0.41 38.76
CA MET A 1 -0.07 0.49 37.35
C MET A 1 0.08 1.97 37.05
N GLY A 2 1.30 2.46 36.87
CA GLY A 2 1.53 3.87 36.52
C GLY A 2 0.93 4.18 35.15
N GLU A 3 0.36 5.37 34.99
CA GLU A 3 -0.14 5.82 33.68
C GLU A 3 1.04 5.88 32.70
N LEU A 4 0.96 5.08 31.63
CA LEU A 4 1.91 5.15 30.52
C LEU A 4 1.82 6.55 29.90
N THR A 5 2.98 7.14 29.62
CA THR A 5 3.06 8.39 28.85
C THR A 5 2.47 8.19 27.44
N GLU A 6 1.92 9.24 26.82
CA GLU A 6 1.33 9.14 25.46
C GLU A 6 2.33 8.54 24.43
N LEU A 7 3.63 8.76 24.62
CA LEU A 7 4.69 8.22 23.77
C LEU A 7 4.86 6.70 23.93
N GLU A 8 4.87 6.22 25.17
CA GLU A 8 4.94 4.79 25.46
C GLU A 8 3.71 4.05 24.91
N ARG A 9 2.53 4.70 24.96
CA ARG A 9 1.32 4.15 24.34
C ARG A 9 1.48 4.00 22.83
N VAL A 10 1.90 5.06 22.13
CA VAL A 10 2.10 5.03 20.66
C VAL A 10 3.15 3.99 20.27
N GLU A 11 4.25 3.87 21.02
CA GLU A 11 5.30 2.89 20.71
C GLU A 11 4.82 1.44 20.93
N ILE A 12 4.12 1.16 22.04
CA ILE A 12 3.59 -0.18 22.33
C ILE A 12 2.53 -0.58 21.32
N GLU A 13 1.60 0.33 21.01
CA GLU A 13 0.54 0.10 20.02
C GLU A 13 1.12 -0.18 18.63
N SER A 14 2.09 0.64 18.21
CA SER A 14 2.78 0.47 16.93
C SER A 14 3.51 -0.86 16.84
N LYS A 15 4.25 -1.26 17.89
CA LYS A 15 4.91 -2.58 17.92
C LYS A 15 3.90 -3.73 17.83
N ARG A 16 2.76 -3.61 18.52
CA ARG A 16 1.70 -4.61 18.51
C ARG A 16 1.06 -4.74 17.12
N GLU A 17 0.79 -3.62 16.46
CA GLU A 17 0.26 -3.61 15.08
C GLU A 17 1.22 -4.30 14.10
N ILE A 18 2.53 -4.03 14.18
CA ILE A 18 3.51 -4.70 13.31
C ILE A 18 3.51 -6.23 13.53
N ILE A 19 3.51 -6.67 14.79
CA ILE A 19 3.53 -8.09 15.15
C ILE A 19 2.27 -8.81 14.65
N ASP A 20 1.12 -8.13 14.63
CA ASP A 20 -0.15 -8.70 14.18
C ASP A 20 -0.31 -8.66 12.64
N SER A 21 0.07 -7.56 12.00
CA SER A 21 -0.19 -7.35 10.56
C SER A 21 0.87 -7.96 9.65
N VAL A 22 2.15 -8.03 10.04
CA VAL A 22 3.21 -8.60 9.18
C VAL A 22 2.93 -10.07 8.83
N PRO A 23 2.62 -10.96 9.80
CA PRO A 23 2.28 -12.34 9.48
C PRO A 23 1.06 -12.46 8.54
N LYS A 24 0.05 -11.60 8.72
CA LYS A 24 -1.14 -11.59 7.87
C LYS A 24 -0.82 -11.19 6.43
N VAL A 25 0.03 -10.17 6.23
CA VAL A 25 0.53 -9.81 4.88
C VAL A 25 1.25 -10.98 4.23
N ILE A 26 2.11 -11.69 4.98
CA ILE A 26 2.83 -12.86 4.46
C ILE A 26 1.85 -13.96 4.05
N VAL A 27 0.86 -14.27 4.88
CA VAL A 27 -0.14 -15.31 4.58
C VAL A 27 -1.01 -14.93 3.39
N TYR A 28 -1.60 -13.72 3.38
CA TYR A 28 -2.42 -13.27 2.25
C TYR A 28 -1.61 -13.13 0.96
N GLY A 29 -0.38 -12.65 1.07
CA GLY A 29 0.58 -12.58 -0.03
C GLY A 29 0.87 -13.96 -0.60
N GLY A 30 1.20 -14.94 0.25
CA GLY A 30 1.44 -16.32 -0.17
C GLY A 30 0.24 -16.96 -0.86
N ILE A 31 -0.97 -16.79 -0.31
CA ILE A 31 -2.20 -17.30 -0.93
C ILE A 31 -2.45 -16.62 -2.28
N SER A 32 -2.33 -15.29 -2.34
CA SER A 32 -2.45 -14.52 -3.59
C SER A 32 -1.45 -15.00 -4.64
N VAL A 33 -0.22 -15.31 -4.21
CA VAL A 33 0.83 -15.87 -5.07
C VAL A 33 0.37 -17.20 -5.67
N MET A 34 -0.07 -18.12 -4.82
CA MET A 34 -0.56 -19.43 -5.25
C MET A 34 -1.75 -19.32 -6.20
N VAL A 35 -2.76 -18.50 -5.87
CA VAL A 35 -3.97 -18.33 -6.69
C VAL A 35 -3.62 -17.94 -8.12
N TRP A 36 -2.71 -16.98 -8.29
CA TRP A 36 -2.31 -16.53 -9.63
C TRP A 36 -1.40 -17.52 -10.33
N ILE A 37 -0.50 -18.23 -9.64
CA ILE A 37 0.27 -19.32 -10.26
C ILE A 37 -0.69 -20.37 -10.84
N PHE A 38 -1.64 -20.84 -10.03
CA PHE A 38 -2.64 -21.81 -10.48
C PHE A 38 -3.50 -21.25 -11.62
N THR A 39 -3.93 -19.99 -11.53
CA THR A 39 -4.72 -19.35 -12.58
C THR A 39 -3.94 -19.31 -13.89
N MET A 40 -2.76 -18.69 -13.91
CA MET A 40 -2.02 -18.37 -15.13
C MET A 40 -1.29 -19.56 -15.75
N PHE A 41 -0.70 -20.43 -14.93
CA PHE A 41 0.20 -21.48 -15.43
C PHE A 41 -0.44 -22.87 -15.45
N VAL A 42 -1.52 -23.08 -14.71
CA VAL A 42 -2.18 -24.40 -14.65
C VAL A 42 -3.51 -24.32 -15.39
N TYR A 43 -4.43 -23.52 -14.89
CA TYR A 43 -5.83 -23.62 -15.31
C TYR A 43 -6.16 -22.86 -16.60
N VAL A 44 -5.59 -21.67 -16.82
CA VAL A 44 -5.74 -20.92 -18.08
C VAL A 44 -5.26 -21.74 -19.30
N PRO A 45 -4.06 -22.36 -19.27
CA PRO A 45 -3.60 -23.22 -20.36
C PRO A 45 -4.49 -24.45 -20.58
N LEU A 46 -4.91 -25.12 -19.50
CA LEU A 46 -5.77 -26.30 -19.59
C LEU A 46 -7.18 -25.98 -20.11
N GLY A 47 -7.70 -24.78 -19.78
CA GLY A 47 -9.03 -24.33 -20.17
C GLY A 47 -9.11 -23.69 -21.56
N GLY A 48 -7.97 -23.48 -22.26
CA GLY A 48 -7.93 -22.72 -23.51
C GLY A 48 -8.68 -23.37 -24.67
N SER A 49 -8.66 -24.71 -24.75
CA SER A 49 -9.37 -25.47 -25.80
C SER A 49 -10.80 -25.83 -25.43
N LEU A 50 -11.25 -25.53 -24.22
CA LEU A 50 -12.58 -25.88 -23.72
C LEU A 50 -13.51 -24.67 -23.81
N MET A 51 -14.66 -24.84 -24.45
CA MET A 51 -15.70 -23.81 -24.54
C MET A 51 -16.83 -24.10 -23.55
N LEU A 52 -17.26 -23.08 -22.81
CA LEU A 52 -18.47 -23.14 -21.98
C LEU A 52 -19.71 -22.78 -22.80
N THR A 53 -19.60 -21.74 -23.63
CA THR A 53 -20.63 -21.27 -24.56
C THR A 53 -19.95 -20.67 -25.80
N PRO A 54 -20.70 -20.44 -26.90
CA PRO A 54 -20.15 -19.71 -28.05
C PRO A 54 -19.60 -18.34 -27.62
N GLY A 55 -18.28 -18.13 -27.80
CA GLY A 55 -17.61 -16.87 -27.44
C GLY A 55 -17.12 -16.76 -25.99
N LEU A 56 -17.27 -17.82 -25.16
CA LEU A 56 -16.71 -17.88 -23.81
C LEU A 56 -15.98 -19.21 -23.56
N SER A 57 -14.65 -19.14 -23.49
CA SER A 57 -13.82 -20.28 -23.10
C SER A 57 -13.85 -20.50 -21.58
N VAL A 58 -13.56 -21.73 -21.16
CA VAL A 58 -13.30 -22.06 -19.76
C VAL A 58 -12.15 -21.21 -19.21
N SER A 59 -11.11 -20.99 -20.03
CA SER A 59 -9.98 -20.12 -19.68
C SER A 59 -10.41 -18.71 -19.30
N ASN A 60 -11.32 -18.09 -20.07
CA ASN A 60 -11.86 -16.76 -19.74
C ASN A 60 -12.59 -16.74 -18.39
N PHE A 61 -13.40 -17.76 -18.14
CA PHE A 61 -14.12 -17.87 -16.87
C PHE A 61 -13.17 -18.02 -15.68
N ILE A 62 -12.11 -18.80 -15.85
CA ILE A 62 -11.06 -18.98 -14.84
C ILE A 62 -10.29 -17.67 -14.61
N MET A 63 -9.97 -16.91 -15.66
CA MET A 63 -9.34 -15.59 -15.51
C MET A 63 -10.22 -14.62 -14.71
N ILE A 64 -11.53 -14.61 -14.95
CA ILE A 64 -12.47 -13.77 -14.18
C ILE A 64 -12.47 -14.16 -12.69
N ILE A 65 -12.60 -15.45 -12.39
CA ILE A 65 -12.61 -15.93 -11.00
C ILE A 65 -11.26 -15.65 -10.33
N GLY A 66 -10.16 -15.95 -11.02
CA GLY A 66 -8.81 -15.67 -10.55
C GLY A 66 -8.62 -14.19 -10.24
N PHE A 67 -9.05 -13.31 -11.15
CA PHE A 67 -8.98 -11.87 -10.96
C PHE A 67 -9.80 -11.40 -9.73
N VAL A 68 -11.03 -11.90 -9.56
CA VAL A 68 -11.86 -11.56 -8.38
C VAL A 68 -11.20 -12.02 -7.08
N ALA A 69 -10.62 -13.22 -7.06
CA ALA A 69 -9.89 -13.73 -5.91
C ALA A 69 -8.66 -12.87 -5.59
N LEU A 70 -7.89 -12.47 -6.61
CA LEU A 70 -6.75 -11.58 -6.45
C LEU A 70 -7.16 -10.18 -5.96
N LEU A 71 -8.28 -9.63 -6.41
CA LEU A 71 -8.82 -8.37 -5.90
C LEU A 71 -9.14 -8.48 -4.40
N PHE A 72 -9.76 -9.59 -3.99
CA PHE A 72 -10.07 -9.84 -2.58
C PHE A 72 -8.80 -9.86 -1.72
N PHE A 73 -7.78 -10.63 -2.11
CA PHE A 73 -6.52 -10.68 -1.36
C PHE A 73 -5.75 -9.37 -1.42
N THR A 74 -5.78 -8.65 -2.55
CA THR A 74 -5.20 -7.31 -2.68
C THR A 74 -5.79 -6.36 -1.65
N PHE A 75 -7.12 -6.33 -1.49
CA PHE A 75 -7.77 -5.50 -0.48
C PHE A 75 -7.33 -5.86 0.94
N LYS A 76 -7.22 -7.16 1.25
CA LYS A 76 -6.74 -7.64 2.56
C LYS A 76 -5.30 -7.20 2.81
N ILE A 77 -4.40 -7.37 1.84
CA ILE A 77 -3.00 -6.95 1.94
C ILE A 77 -2.90 -5.43 2.14
N LEU A 78 -3.61 -4.63 1.34
CA LEU A 78 -3.59 -3.17 1.46
C LEU A 78 -4.07 -2.69 2.83
N LYS A 79 -5.05 -3.37 3.43
CA LYS A 79 -5.50 -3.05 4.79
C LYS A 79 -4.38 -3.28 5.82
N GLU A 80 -3.75 -4.45 5.81
CA GLU A 80 -2.66 -4.74 6.75
C GLU A 80 -1.42 -3.85 6.51
N ILE A 81 -1.14 -3.51 5.25
CA ILE A 81 -0.08 -2.56 4.88
C ILE A 81 -0.37 -1.15 5.41
N LYS A 82 -1.65 -0.74 5.48
CA LYS A 82 -2.05 0.50 6.17
C LYS A 82 -1.57 0.51 7.60
N ASP A 83 -1.87 -0.56 8.32
CA ASP A 83 -1.65 -0.66 9.76
C ASP A 83 -0.13 -0.71 10.03
N ILE A 84 0.61 -1.51 9.25
CA ILE A 84 2.09 -1.51 9.28
C ILE A 84 2.67 -0.13 9.00
N SER A 85 2.15 0.59 7.99
CA SER A 85 2.67 1.92 7.63
C SER A 85 2.44 2.93 8.75
N ASN A 86 1.30 2.86 9.43
CA ASN A 86 0.99 3.74 10.56
C ASN A 86 1.87 3.43 11.77
N ALA A 87 2.05 2.15 12.07
CA ALA A 87 2.93 1.72 13.12
C ALA A 87 4.39 2.18 12.89
N ILE A 88 4.90 2.03 11.66
CA ILE A 88 6.23 2.51 11.29
C ILE A 88 6.31 4.04 11.44
N GLY A 89 5.32 4.78 10.93
CA GLY A 89 5.27 6.24 11.08
C GLY A 89 5.23 6.70 12.54
N GLY A 90 4.47 6.00 13.40
CA GLY A 90 4.42 6.27 14.83
C GLY A 90 5.76 6.03 15.52
N ILE A 91 6.43 4.91 15.21
CA ILE A 91 7.76 4.61 15.74
C ILE A 91 8.79 5.65 15.30
N ILE A 92 8.75 6.09 14.04
CA ILE A 92 9.66 7.12 13.52
C ILE A 92 9.44 8.43 14.28
N ALA A 93 8.19 8.88 14.39
CA ALA A 93 7.85 10.13 15.08
C ALA A 93 8.36 10.13 16.54
N VAL A 94 8.09 9.05 17.29
CA VAL A 94 8.54 8.91 18.69
C VAL A 94 10.07 8.96 18.79
N LYS A 95 10.79 8.36 17.85
CA LYS A 95 12.26 8.35 17.85
C LYS A 95 12.90 9.66 17.35
N SER A 96 12.21 10.41 16.50
CA SER A 96 12.71 11.68 15.95
C SER A 96 12.43 12.89 16.85
N GLY A 97 11.43 12.80 17.75
CA GLY A 97 11.08 13.89 18.65
C GLY A 97 12.07 14.07 19.81
N THR A 98 12.82 15.16 19.82
CA THR A 98 13.77 15.51 20.90
C THR A 98 13.13 15.79 22.27
N SER A 99 11.80 15.94 22.33
CA SER A 99 11.04 16.30 23.55
C SER A 99 9.70 15.58 23.67
N GLY A 100 9.53 14.47 22.94
CA GLY A 100 8.27 13.74 22.80
C GLY A 100 7.50 14.19 21.57
N ALA A 101 7.12 13.22 20.73
CA ALA A 101 6.33 13.45 19.54
C ALA A 101 4.93 13.95 19.88
N SER A 102 4.53 15.09 19.32
CA SER A 102 3.15 15.54 19.39
C SER A 102 2.23 14.66 18.52
N LYS A 103 0.92 14.68 18.78
CA LYS A 103 -0.06 13.92 17.96
C LYS A 103 0.00 14.32 16.48
N GLU A 104 0.23 15.60 16.20
CA GLU A 104 0.35 16.13 14.84
C GLU A 104 1.59 15.56 14.12
N GLU A 105 2.73 15.47 14.79
CA GLU A 105 3.97 14.89 14.24
C GLU A 105 3.80 13.40 13.93
N VAL A 106 3.12 12.66 14.81
CA VAL A 106 2.77 11.26 14.58
C VAL A 106 1.90 11.14 13.33
N GLU A 107 0.84 11.93 13.18
CA GLU A 107 -0.06 11.87 12.02
C GLU A 107 0.64 12.24 10.70
N HIS A 108 1.53 13.23 10.72
CA HIS A 108 2.33 13.60 9.55
C HIS A 108 3.28 12.47 9.15
N MET A 109 3.99 11.85 10.10
CA MET A 109 4.87 10.72 9.81
C MET A 109 4.12 9.46 9.35
N GLN A 110 2.98 9.15 9.96
CA GLN A 110 2.11 8.09 9.47
C GLN A 110 1.64 8.35 8.03
N THR A 111 1.27 9.59 7.72
CA THR A 111 0.84 9.98 6.37
C THR A 111 1.98 9.84 5.36
N ALA A 112 3.19 10.28 5.72
CA ALA A 112 4.37 10.18 4.88
C ALA A 112 4.72 8.71 4.57
N VAL A 113 4.87 7.88 5.60
CA VAL A 113 5.20 6.46 5.43
C VAL A 113 4.13 5.75 4.62
N ARG A 114 2.84 5.98 4.94
CA ARG A 114 1.73 5.35 4.22
C ARG A 114 1.72 5.72 2.73
N GLY A 115 2.00 6.99 2.39
CA GLY A 115 2.05 7.43 1.00
C GLY A 115 3.11 6.70 0.18
N VAL A 116 4.34 6.60 0.71
CA VAL A 116 5.46 5.90 0.04
C VAL A 116 5.19 4.41 -0.06
N VAL A 117 4.80 3.76 1.04
CA VAL A 117 4.57 2.31 1.08
C VAL A 117 3.42 1.92 0.16
N TYR A 118 2.33 2.70 0.12
CA TYR A 118 1.21 2.46 -0.79
C TYR A 118 1.60 2.60 -2.25
N ALA A 119 2.44 3.58 -2.60
CA ALA A 119 2.92 3.73 -3.97
C ALA A 119 3.68 2.49 -4.43
N ILE A 120 4.58 1.95 -3.58
CA ILE A 120 5.37 0.75 -3.89
C ILE A 120 4.48 -0.49 -3.96
N VAL A 121 3.76 -0.80 -2.87
CA VAL A 121 2.96 -2.03 -2.76
C VAL A 121 1.81 -2.01 -3.76
N GLY A 122 1.14 -0.87 -3.93
CA GLY A 122 0.07 -0.69 -4.91
C GLY A 122 0.54 -0.93 -6.34
N THR A 123 1.75 -0.49 -6.69
CA THR A 123 2.35 -0.77 -8.01
C THR A 123 2.61 -2.27 -8.21
N ILE A 124 3.19 -2.94 -7.21
CA ILE A 124 3.45 -4.39 -7.27
C ILE A 124 2.13 -5.17 -7.45
N LEU A 125 1.12 -4.86 -6.64
CA LEU A 125 -0.19 -5.51 -6.72
C LEU A 125 -0.91 -5.20 -8.04
N PHE A 126 -0.75 -3.99 -8.58
CA PHE A 126 -1.33 -3.62 -9.87
C PHE A 126 -0.74 -4.44 -11.02
N VAL A 127 0.59 -4.59 -11.08
CA VAL A 127 1.24 -5.47 -12.08
C VAL A 127 0.71 -6.89 -11.97
N TYR A 128 0.53 -7.37 -10.73
CA TYR A 128 0.01 -8.69 -10.47
C TYR A 128 -1.42 -8.88 -10.98
N LEU A 129 -2.32 -7.98 -10.61
CA LEU A 129 -3.73 -8.00 -11.00
C LEU A 129 -3.89 -7.91 -12.52
N THR A 130 -3.15 -7.00 -13.15
CA THR A 130 -3.28 -6.73 -14.58
C THR A 130 -2.76 -7.87 -15.44
N SER A 131 -1.78 -8.64 -14.97
CA SER A 131 -1.27 -9.80 -15.71
C SER A 131 -2.32 -10.89 -15.98
N VAL A 132 -3.36 -11.00 -15.14
CA VAL A 132 -4.49 -11.92 -15.37
C VAL A 132 -5.48 -11.33 -16.38
N LEU A 133 -5.66 -10.01 -16.37
CA LEU A 133 -6.63 -9.33 -17.23
C LEU A 133 -6.15 -9.16 -18.67
N THR A 134 -4.85 -9.03 -18.93
CA THR A 134 -4.34 -8.76 -20.29
C THR A 134 -4.69 -9.85 -21.30
N GLY A 135 -4.87 -11.10 -20.85
CA GLY A 135 -5.28 -12.24 -21.68
C GLY A 135 -6.79 -12.37 -21.88
N LEU A 136 -7.60 -11.53 -21.24
CA LEU A 136 -9.06 -11.67 -21.23
C LEU A 136 -9.70 -11.16 -22.54
N SER A 137 -10.32 -12.07 -23.30
CA SER A 137 -11.08 -11.78 -24.52
C SER A 137 -12.47 -12.39 -24.45
N ILE A 138 -13.53 -11.59 -24.31
CA ILE A 138 -14.92 -12.08 -24.13
C ILE A 138 -15.80 -11.57 -25.28
N GLY A 139 -16.63 -12.45 -25.85
CA GLY A 139 -17.76 -12.03 -26.69
C GLY A 139 -17.39 -11.29 -27.98
N GLY A 140 -16.21 -11.58 -28.56
CA GLY A 140 -15.70 -10.91 -29.76
C GLY A 140 -14.90 -9.63 -29.49
N TYR A 141 -14.82 -9.16 -28.24
CA TYR A 141 -13.95 -8.06 -27.84
C TYR A 141 -12.55 -8.59 -27.51
N THR A 142 -11.71 -8.71 -28.53
CA THR A 142 -10.33 -9.24 -28.40
C THR A 142 -9.48 -8.42 -27.42
N TYR A 143 -9.73 -7.11 -27.31
CA TYR A 143 -8.89 -6.18 -26.56
C TYR A 143 -9.48 -5.70 -25.23
N LEU A 144 -10.61 -6.27 -24.76
CA LEU A 144 -11.31 -5.78 -23.56
C LEU A 144 -10.37 -5.74 -22.33
N GLY A 145 -9.66 -6.83 -22.08
CA GLY A 145 -8.70 -6.92 -20.99
C GLY A 145 -7.60 -5.86 -21.07
N GLN A 146 -7.02 -5.68 -22.26
CA GLN A 146 -5.98 -4.67 -22.50
C GLN A 146 -6.49 -3.25 -22.30
N THR A 147 -7.71 -2.94 -22.74
CA THR A 147 -8.33 -1.62 -22.53
C THR A 147 -8.52 -1.34 -21.04
N ILE A 148 -9.05 -2.29 -20.28
CA ILE A 148 -9.23 -2.15 -18.82
C ILE A 148 -7.88 -1.92 -18.13
N VAL A 149 -6.85 -2.70 -18.50
CA VAL A 149 -5.49 -2.55 -17.96
C VAL A 149 -4.91 -1.18 -18.31
N GLY A 150 -5.08 -0.71 -19.55
CA GLY A 150 -4.59 0.61 -19.99
C GLY A 150 -5.23 1.76 -19.22
N ILE A 151 -6.56 1.73 -19.03
CA ILE A 151 -7.27 2.72 -18.21
C ILE A 151 -6.79 2.65 -16.76
N GLY A 152 -6.69 1.45 -16.20
CA GLY A 152 -6.19 1.22 -14.85
C GLY A 152 -4.79 1.78 -14.66
N MET A 153 -3.92 1.67 -15.67
CA MET A 153 -2.53 2.17 -15.60
C MET A 153 -2.49 3.69 -15.50
N VAL A 154 -3.32 4.39 -16.28
CA VAL A 154 -3.43 5.86 -16.20
C VAL A 154 -3.96 6.29 -14.83
N VAL A 155 -5.01 5.63 -14.32
CA VAL A 155 -5.57 5.90 -12.99
C VAL A 155 -4.54 5.67 -11.89
N MET A 156 -3.81 4.55 -11.95
CA MET A 156 -2.75 4.23 -11.00
C MET A 156 -1.60 5.22 -11.04
N PHE A 157 -1.18 5.67 -12.23
CA PHE A 157 -0.14 6.67 -12.38
C PHE A 157 -0.51 7.99 -11.70
N ILE A 158 -1.73 8.48 -11.94
CA ILE A 158 -2.25 9.69 -11.28
C ILE A 158 -2.32 9.49 -9.76
N TRP A 159 -2.80 8.32 -9.31
CA TRP A 159 -2.90 8.01 -7.89
C TRP A 159 -1.53 7.99 -7.18
N ILE A 160 -0.51 7.43 -7.83
CA ILE A 160 0.87 7.42 -7.31
C ILE A 160 1.41 8.85 -7.18
N ILE A 161 1.21 9.71 -8.19
CA ILE A 161 1.60 11.13 -8.11
C ILE A 161 0.96 11.78 -6.88
N PHE A 162 -0.33 11.56 -6.67
CA PHE A 162 -1.04 12.11 -5.51
C PHE A 162 -0.50 11.58 -4.17
N LEU A 163 -0.23 10.27 -4.06
CA LEU A 163 0.35 9.67 -2.85
C LEU A 163 1.73 10.25 -2.51
N LEU A 164 2.59 10.39 -3.51
CA LEU A 164 3.94 10.94 -3.34
C LEU A 164 3.90 12.43 -2.99
N TYR A 165 3.04 13.21 -3.65
CA TYR A 165 2.84 14.61 -3.31
C TYR A 165 2.39 14.78 -1.86
N ARG A 166 1.35 14.04 -1.44
CA ARG A 166 0.85 14.08 -0.06
C ARG A 166 1.92 13.66 0.95
N SER A 167 2.70 12.63 0.63
CA SER A 167 3.81 12.18 1.47
C SER A 167 4.89 13.25 1.61
N GLY A 168 5.32 13.85 0.49
CA GLY A 168 6.34 14.90 0.49
C GLY A 168 5.92 16.12 1.30
N MET A 169 4.66 16.55 1.14
CA MET A 169 4.10 17.66 1.92
C MET A 169 4.06 17.38 3.42
N ALA A 170 3.76 16.13 3.82
CA ALA A 170 3.76 15.76 5.24
C ALA A 170 5.17 15.82 5.85
N VAL A 171 6.20 15.41 5.11
CA VAL A 171 7.60 15.54 5.55
C VAL A 171 8.05 17.02 5.56
N SER A 172 7.66 17.81 4.57
CA SER A 172 8.04 19.23 4.48
C SER A 172 7.62 20.04 5.71
N LYS A 173 6.41 19.81 6.21
CA LYS A 173 5.89 20.47 7.42
C LYS A 173 6.76 20.22 8.65
N GLU A 174 7.23 18.98 8.82
CA GLU A 174 8.11 18.61 9.92
C GLU A 174 9.48 19.26 9.80
N LEU A 175 10.02 19.34 8.58
CA LEU A 175 11.30 20.01 8.32
C LEU A 175 11.21 21.52 8.56
N GLU A 176 10.12 22.17 8.16
CA GLU A 176 9.88 23.60 8.42
C GLU A 176 9.82 23.89 9.92
N LYS A 177 9.08 23.09 10.68
CA LYS A 177 8.99 23.23 12.14
C LYS A 177 10.37 23.09 12.80
N ALA A 178 11.13 22.07 12.44
CA ALA A 178 12.48 21.85 12.95
C ALA A 178 13.45 22.99 12.58
N ALA A 179 13.33 23.54 11.37
CA ALA A 179 14.16 24.66 10.92
C ALA A 179 13.84 25.95 11.70
N HIS A 180 12.56 26.23 11.94
CA HIS A 180 12.13 27.38 12.75
C HIS A 180 12.61 27.27 14.21
N GLU A 181 12.51 26.10 14.84
CA GLU A 181 13.01 25.89 16.19
C GLU A 181 14.53 26.07 16.29
N LYS A 182 15.29 25.58 15.30
CA LYS A 182 16.75 25.80 15.26
C LYS A 182 17.09 27.27 15.05
N ALA A 183 16.40 27.95 14.15
CA ALA A 183 16.63 29.38 13.90
C ALA A 183 16.32 30.22 15.16
N ALA A 184 15.23 29.93 15.86
CA ALA A 184 14.89 30.60 17.11
C ALA A 184 15.96 30.40 18.20
N LYS A 185 16.46 29.16 18.38
CA LYS A 185 17.55 28.87 19.32
C LYS A 185 18.84 29.63 18.99
N MET A 186 19.23 29.68 17.72
CA MET A 186 20.42 30.43 17.29
C MET A 186 20.28 31.94 17.54
N LEU A 187 19.08 32.49 17.34
CA LEU A 187 18.79 33.90 17.62
C LEU A 187 18.83 34.21 19.13
N GLU A 188 18.28 33.33 19.98
CA GLU A 188 18.36 33.47 21.44
C GLU A 188 19.80 33.38 21.96
N GLU A 189 20.62 32.46 21.43
CA GLU A 189 22.04 32.35 21.79
C GLU A 189 22.84 33.58 21.35
N SER A 190 22.49 34.17 20.22
CA SER A 190 23.13 35.39 19.71
C SER A 190 22.73 36.63 20.49
N ALA A 191 21.51 36.67 21.04
CA ALA A 191 21.01 37.78 21.86
C ALA A 191 21.52 37.75 23.32
N LYS A 192 22.09 36.62 23.77
CA LYS A 192 22.72 36.46 25.10
C LYS A 192 24.22 36.75 25.10
N LYS A 193 24.82 37.08 23.95
CA LYS A 193 26.20 37.57 23.81
C LYS A 193 26.22 39.08 23.71
#